data_AF-A0AAW6ZVH3-F1
#
_entry.id   AF-A0AAW6ZVH3-F1
#
_cell.length_a   1.000
_cell.length_b   1.000
_cell.length_c   1.000
_cell.angle_alpha   90.00
_cell.angle_beta   90.00
_cell.angle_gamma   90.00
#
_symmetry.space_group_name_H-M   'P 1'
#
loop_
_entity.id
_entity.type
_entity.pdbx_description
1 polymer ?
#
loop_
_entity_poly.entity_id
_entity_poly.type
_entity_poly.pdbx_seq_one_letter_code
_entity_poly.pdbx_strand_id
1 'polypeptide(L)'
;MFKKETVELFPAVRGQLTYNGKPLVGIKLKRSYEFIDITDGEIHDYTTTDSEGRFSFPELTMQSRQANNPLRTNVIWQGIRVDDQQFNTQKDEIYLWDANSRGVTHNSYFSEMLSELNCDLANDEEIVDIYNSDFPNGVVNYTVVSVCRWPVRSEIEKKKAADIEEFGELQDLEKYGNINGLI
;
A
#
# COMPACT_ATOMS: atom_id res chain seq x y z
N MET A 1 -18.80 -8.65 -26.29
CA MET A 1 -18.94 -8.32 -24.85
C MET A 1 -17.72 -8.88 -24.14
N PHE A 2 -16.90 -8.05 -23.49
CA PHE A 2 -15.71 -8.52 -22.78
C PHE A 2 -16.10 -9.44 -21.61
N LYS A 3 -15.30 -10.49 -21.38
CA LYS A 3 -15.47 -11.36 -20.20
C LYS A 3 -15.20 -10.56 -18.93
N LYS A 4 -15.86 -10.95 -17.83
CA LYS A 4 -15.47 -10.45 -16.51
C LYS A 4 -14.14 -11.09 -16.14
N GLU A 5 -13.23 -10.30 -15.60
CA GLU A 5 -12.05 -10.80 -14.91
C GLU A 5 -12.11 -10.41 -13.43
N THR A 6 -11.42 -11.19 -12.62
CA THR A 6 -11.17 -10.85 -11.22
C THR A 6 -10.09 -9.77 -11.18
N VAL A 7 -10.39 -8.69 -10.47
CA VAL A 7 -9.46 -7.61 -10.17
C VAL A 7 -9.14 -7.70 -8.69
N GLU A 8 -7.86 -7.78 -8.39
CA GLU A 8 -7.27 -7.79 -7.06
C GLU A 8 -7.09 -6.35 -6.59
N LEU A 9 -8.04 -5.85 -5.79
CA LEU A 9 -8.18 -4.42 -5.50
C LEU A 9 -7.30 -3.98 -4.32
N PHE A 10 -7.23 -4.81 -3.28
CA PHE A 10 -6.49 -4.53 -2.06
C PHE A 10 -6.01 -5.85 -1.46
N PRO A 11 -4.70 -6.05 -1.25
CA PRO A 11 -4.18 -7.25 -0.59
C PRO A 11 -4.79 -7.46 0.80
N ALA A 12 -4.64 -8.67 1.33
CA ALA A 12 -4.89 -8.89 2.75
C ALA A 12 -3.96 -7.99 3.58
N VAL A 13 -4.52 -7.36 4.61
CA VAL A 13 -3.81 -6.39 5.44
C VAL A 13 -3.67 -6.95 6.85
N ARG A 14 -2.48 -6.81 7.43
CA ARG A 14 -2.25 -7.02 8.87
C ARG A 14 -1.34 -5.92 9.37
N GLY A 15 -1.60 -5.46 10.59
CA GLY A 15 -0.79 -4.43 11.19
C GLY A 15 -1.02 -4.26 12.68
N GLN A 16 -0.24 -3.36 13.25
CA GLN A 16 -0.35 -2.92 14.63
C GLN A 16 -0.35 -1.40 14.68
N LEU A 17 -1.26 -0.84 15.46
CA LEU A 17 -1.39 0.59 15.69
C LEU A 17 -0.96 0.94 17.11
N THR A 18 -0.04 1.89 17.21
CA THR A 18 0.49 2.36 18.49
C THR A 18 0.54 3.89 18.55
N TYR A 19 0.76 4.42 19.75
CA TYR A 19 1.13 5.82 19.98
C TYR A 19 2.28 5.88 20.98
N ASN A 20 3.44 6.37 20.55
CA ASN A 20 4.69 6.31 21.32
C ASN A 20 4.98 4.88 21.83
N GLY A 21 4.87 3.89 20.94
CA GLY A 21 5.10 2.48 21.19
C GLY A 21 4.03 1.77 22.03
N LYS A 22 2.99 2.46 22.48
CA LYS A 22 1.90 1.86 23.26
C LYS A 22 0.74 1.44 22.35
N PRO A 23 0.23 0.21 22.45
CA PRO A 23 -0.92 -0.24 21.67
C PRO A 23 -2.15 0.66 21.82
N LEU A 24 -2.77 1.01 20.69
CA LEU A 24 -4.04 1.72 20.67
C LEU A 24 -5.20 0.73 20.50
N VAL A 25 -5.99 0.56 21.55
CA VAL A 25 -7.06 -0.46 21.63
C VAL A 25 -8.42 0.14 21.25
N GLY A 26 -9.22 -0.60 20.47
CA GLY A 26 -10.59 -0.20 20.14
C GLY A 26 -10.68 0.93 19.11
N ILE A 27 -9.58 1.24 18.41
CA ILE A 27 -9.55 2.29 17.40
C ILE A 27 -10.20 1.79 16.12
N LYS A 28 -11.18 2.54 15.63
CA LYS A 28 -11.82 2.25 14.35
C LYS A 28 -10.93 2.71 13.20
N LEU A 29 -10.68 1.79 12.27
CA LEU A 29 -9.91 2.05 11.06
C LEU A 29 -10.82 1.93 9.85
N LYS A 30 -10.59 2.81 8.87
CA LYS A 30 -11.27 2.81 7.58
C LYS A 30 -10.26 2.46 6.49
N ARG A 31 -10.56 1.42 5.72
CA ARG A 31 -9.85 1.12 4.48
C ARG A 31 -10.73 1.58 3.32
N SER A 32 -10.15 2.38 2.44
CA SER A 32 -10.79 2.90 1.24
C SER A 32 -10.05 2.40 -0.01
N TYR A 33 -10.78 2.27 -1.10
CA TYR A 33 -10.21 2.06 -2.42
C TYR A 33 -11.06 2.73 -3.50
N GLU A 34 -10.43 3.06 -4.61
CA GLU A 34 -11.11 3.50 -5.83
C GLU A 34 -10.44 2.84 -7.03
N PHE A 35 -11.22 2.14 -7.86
CA PHE A 35 -10.73 1.70 -9.16
C PHE A 35 -10.97 2.85 -10.14
N ILE A 36 -9.93 3.65 -10.36
CA ILE A 36 -10.01 4.92 -11.09
C ILE A 36 -10.67 4.72 -12.46
N ASP A 37 -11.61 5.60 -12.79
CA ASP A 37 -12.46 5.56 -13.99
C ASP A 37 -13.42 4.35 -14.11
N ILE A 38 -13.51 3.48 -13.09
CA ILE A 38 -14.34 2.27 -13.11
C ILE A 38 -15.37 2.25 -11.97
N THR A 39 -14.99 2.64 -10.76
CA THR A 39 -15.92 2.80 -9.63
C THR A 39 -16.52 4.20 -9.61
N ASP A 40 -17.72 4.33 -9.05
CA ASP A 40 -18.39 5.63 -8.83
C ASP A 40 -17.96 6.18 -7.46
N GLY A 41 -16.69 6.61 -7.40
CA GLY A 41 -16.05 7.14 -6.19
C GLY A 41 -15.45 6.08 -5.25
N GLU A 42 -15.03 6.56 -4.08
CA GLU A 42 -14.38 5.75 -3.05
C GLU A 42 -15.35 4.77 -2.37
N ILE A 43 -14.93 3.52 -2.27
CA ILE A 43 -15.61 2.48 -1.52
C ILE A 43 -14.79 2.16 -0.27
N HIS A 44 -15.45 1.91 0.85
CA HIS A 44 -14.78 1.70 2.13
C HIS A 44 -15.36 0.55 2.95
N ASP A 45 -14.49 -0.08 3.73
CA ASP A 45 -14.82 -0.99 4.81
C ASP A 45 -14.04 -0.63 6.09
N TYR A 46 -14.35 -1.32 7.18
CA TYR A 46 -13.87 -0.96 8.51
C TYR A 46 -13.39 -2.17 9.30
N THR A 47 -12.45 -1.91 10.20
CA THR A 47 -12.03 -2.86 11.24
C THR A 47 -11.76 -2.09 12.54
N THR A 48 -11.46 -2.81 13.60
CA THR A 48 -11.13 -2.22 14.91
C THR A 48 -9.91 -2.91 15.49
N THR A 49 -9.04 -2.15 16.14
CA THR A 49 -7.85 -2.70 16.78
C THR A 49 -8.17 -3.54 18.03
N ASP A 50 -7.46 -4.66 18.20
CA ASP A 50 -7.60 -5.55 19.34
C ASP A 50 -6.89 -5.02 20.61
N SER A 51 -6.84 -5.84 21.68
CA SER A 51 -6.20 -5.48 22.95
C SER A 51 -4.69 -5.24 22.86
N GLU A 52 -4.05 -5.68 21.77
CA GLU A 52 -2.64 -5.45 21.48
C GLU A 52 -2.45 -4.43 20.35
N GLY A 53 -3.51 -3.69 20.00
CA GLY A 53 -3.48 -2.68 18.95
C GLY A 53 -3.42 -3.27 17.53
N ARG A 54 -3.57 -4.59 17.37
CA ARG A 54 -3.49 -5.24 16.07
C ARG A 54 -4.80 -5.11 15.31
N PHE A 55 -4.69 -5.02 13.99
CA PHE A 55 -5.82 -4.98 13.08
C PHE A 55 -5.57 -5.83 11.85
N SER A 56 -6.65 -6.21 11.17
CA SER A 56 -6.55 -6.85 9.87
C SER A 56 -7.73 -6.51 8.99
N PHE A 57 -7.50 -6.59 7.69
CA PHE A 57 -8.54 -6.59 6.67
C PHE A 57 -8.35 -7.81 5.76
N PRO A 58 -9.44 -8.49 5.35
CA PRO A 58 -9.34 -9.54 4.35
C PRO A 58 -8.93 -8.96 2.99
N GLU A 59 -8.39 -9.80 2.13
CA GLU A 59 -8.20 -9.48 0.72
C GLU A 59 -9.51 -8.99 0.09
N LEU A 60 -9.39 -7.99 -0.78
CA LEU A 60 -10.50 -7.43 -1.52
C LEU A 60 -10.34 -7.67 -3.02
N THR A 61 -11.36 -8.26 -3.64
CA THR A 61 -11.43 -8.49 -5.08
C THR A 61 -12.78 -8.07 -5.65
N MET A 62 -12.83 -7.80 -6.96
CA MET A 62 -14.07 -7.48 -7.68
C MET A 62 -14.07 -8.10 -9.07
N GLN A 63 -15.25 -8.35 -9.62
CA GLN A 63 -15.43 -8.74 -11.02
C GLN A 63 -15.66 -7.52 -11.92
N SER A 64 -14.75 -7.23 -12.86
CA SER A 64 -14.89 -6.11 -13.80
C SER A 64 -14.82 -6.58 -15.26
N ARG A 65 -15.66 -6.01 -16.11
CA ARG A 65 -15.52 -6.14 -17.58
C ARG A 65 -14.63 -5.05 -18.17
N GLN A 66 -14.50 -3.93 -17.46
CA GLN A 66 -13.80 -2.74 -17.95
C GLN A 66 -12.29 -2.89 -17.81
N ALA A 67 -11.84 -3.72 -16.87
CA ALA A 67 -10.44 -4.03 -16.63
C ALA A 67 -9.74 -4.66 -17.86
N ASN A 68 -10.50 -5.36 -18.72
CA ASN A 68 -9.99 -6.05 -19.92
C ASN A 68 -9.79 -5.11 -21.12
N ASN A 69 -9.92 -3.80 -20.93
CA ASN A 69 -9.79 -2.84 -22.02
C ASN A 69 -8.32 -2.50 -22.27
N PRO A 70 -7.73 -2.91 -23.42
CA PRO A 70 -6.31 -2.69 -23.71
C PRO A 70 -5.95 -1.21 -23.94
N LEU A 71 -6.94 -0.33 -24.07
CA LEU A 71 -6.73 1.11 -24.25
C LEU A 71 -6.72 1.87 -22.91
N ARG A 72 -6.80 1.18 -21.78
CA ARG A 72 -6.82 1.79 -20.45
C ARG A 72 -5.69 1.27 -19.59
N THR A 73 -5.18 2.16 -18.75
CA THR A 73 -4.30 1.78 -17.64
C THR A 73 -5.18 1.52 -16.43
N ASN A 74 -5.11 0.32 -15.88
CA ASN A 74 -5.79 0.01 -14.64
C ASN A 74 -4.99 0.60 -13.48
N VAL A 75 -5.58 1.55 -12.74
CA VAL A 75 -5.00 2.18 -11.55
C VAL A 75 -6.00 2.06 -10.41
N ILE A 76 -5.54 1.57 -9.26
CA ILE A 76 -6.38 1.41 -8.07
C ILE A 76 -5.75 2.21 -6.96
N TRP A 77 -6.46 3.25 -6.51
CA TRP A 77 -6.10 3.98 -5.32
C TRP A 77 -6.45 3.15 -4.07
N GLN A 78 -5.59 3.17 -3.07
CA GLN A 78 -5.68 2.41 -1.84
C GLN A 78 -5.37 3.32 -0.65
N GLY A 79 -6.28 3.40 0.31
CA GLY A 79 -6.13 4.19 1.52
C GLY A 79 -6.46 3.39 2.78
N ILE A 80 -5.70 3.58 3.87
CA ILE A 80 -6.07 3.16 5.22
C ILE A 80 -5.82 4.32 6.17
N ARG A 81 -6.84 4.68 6.97
CA ARG A 81 -6.78 5.80 7.91
C ARG A 81 -7.53 5.53 9.19
N VAL A 82 -7.18 6.30 10.22
CA VAL A 82 -7.91 6.31 11.49
C VAL A 82 -9.26 7.00 11.31
N ASP A 83 -10.33 6.31 11.70
CA ASP A 83 -11.72 6.80 11.63
C ASP A 83 -12.27 7.00 13.04
N ASP A 84 -11.46 7.65 13.89
CA ASP A 84 -11.77 7.91 15.29
C ASP A 84 -11.66 9.41 15.60
N GLN A 85 -12.67 9.98 16.25
CA GLN A 85 -12.74 11.42 16.55
C GLN A 85 -11.62 11.89 17.49
N GLN A 86 -11.03 10.99 18.30
CA GLN A 86 -9.92 11.34 19.18
C GLN A 86 -8.64 11.72 18.42
N PHE A 87 -8.41 11.08 17.26
CA PHE A 87 -7.21 11.25 16.46
C PHE A 87 -7.47 11.97 15.14
N ASN A 88 -8.72 12.01 14.69
CA ASN A 88 -9.12 12.71 13.48
C ASN A 88 -9.40 14.18 13.79
N THR A 89 -8.34 15.01 13.74
CA THR A 89 -8.52 16.47 13.75
C THR A 89 -8.86 16.91 12.31
N GLN A 90 -9.81 17.83 12.15
CA GLN A 90 -10.42 18.23 10.86
C GLN A 90 -9.45 18.76 9.77
N LYS A 91 -8.13 18.76 10.00
CA LYS A 91 -7.14 19.31 9.07
C LYS A 91 -6.15 18.30 8.48
N ASP A 92 -5.87 17.19 9.15
CA ASP A 92 -4.83 16.26 8.70
C ASP A 92 -5.33 14.81 8.87
N GLU A 93 -5.85 14.22 7.79
CA GLU A 93 -6.19 12.79 7.79
C GLU A 93 -4.89 11.99 7.87
N ILE A 94 -4.66 11.25 8.96
CA ILE A 94 -3.44 10.46 9.13
C ILE A 94 -3.57 9.16 8.31
N TYR A 95 -2.73 9.01 7.28
CA TYR A 95 -2.69 7.79 6.48
C TYR A 95 -1.75 6.76 7.08
N LEU A 96 -2.30 5.60 7.41
CA LEU A 96 -1.52 4.39 7.65
C LEU A 96 -1.01 3.83 6.32
N TRP A 97 -1.73 4.06 5.23
CA TRP A 97 -1.35 3.68 3.87
C TRP A 97 -2.09 4.59 2.89
N ASP A 98 -1.37 5.17 1.94
CA ASP A 98 -1.92 5.85 0.76
C ASP A 98 -1.02 5.55 -0.44
N ALA A 99 -1.57 4.88 -1.46
CA ALA A 99 -0.83 4.50 -2.66
C ALA A 99 -1.74 4.24 -3.86
N ASN A 100 -1.15 4.36 -5.06
CA ASN A 100 -1.77 3.92 -6.31
C ASN A 100 -1.10 2.64 -6.80
N SER A 101 -1.84 1.53 -6.83
CA SER A 101 -1.39 0.31 -7.50
C SER A 101 -1.72 0.36 -9.00
N ARG A 102 -1.04 -0.47 -9.80
CA ARG A 102 -1.23 -0.56 -11.25
C ARG A 102 -1.51 -2.00 -11.66
N GLY A 103 -2.42 -2.17 -12.60
CA GLY A 103 -2.82 -3.48 -13.10
C GLY A 103 -4.08 -4.01 -12.43
N VAL A 104 -4.29 -5.32 -12.55
CA VAL A 104 -5.48 -6.03 -12.04
C VAL A 104 -5.12 -7.14 -11.06
N THR A 105 -3.83 -7.34 -10.82
CA THR A 105 -3.26 -8.28 -9.85
C THR A 105 -2.49 -7.48 -8.80
N HIS A 106 -2.37 -8.03 -7.59
CA HIS A 106 -1.61 -7.40 -6.53
C HIS A 106 -0.16 -7.19 -6.95
N ASN A 107 0.36 -6.03 -6.58
CA ASN A 107 1.79 -5.76 -6.62
C ASN A 107 2.45 -6.45 -5.43
N SER A 108 3.51 -7.24 -5.65
CA SER A 108 4.18 -8.01 -4.59
C SER A 108 4.74 -7.13 -3.47
N TYR A 109 5.30 -5.96 -3.80
CA TYR A 109 5.77 -4.97 -2.82
C TYR A 109 4.63 -4.50 -1.92
N PHE A 110 3.45 -4.24 -2.51
CA PHE A 110 2.28 -3.81 -1.75
C PHE A 110 1.76 -4.95 -0.86
N SER A 111 1.65 -6.17 -1.39
CA SER A 111 1.21 -7.34 -0.62
C SER A 111 2.09 -7.58 0.61
N GLU A 112 3.40 -7.45 0.45
CA GLU A 112 4.35 -7.58 1.55
C GLU A 112 4.20 -6.45 2.57
N MET A 113 4.27 -5.18 2.12
CA MET A 113 4.20 -4.04 3.04
C MET A 113 2.87 -4.02 3.80
N LEU A 114 1.75 -4.29 3.13
CA LEU A 114 0.43 -4.36 3.74
C LEU A 114 0.24 -5.57 4.66
N SER A 115 1.04 -6.62 4.51
CA SER A 115 1.02 -7.78 5.42
C SER A 115 1.69 -7.49 6.76
N GLU A 116 2.39 -6.36 6.89
CA GLU A 116 3.13 -5.99 8.08
C GLU A 116 3.12 -4.46 8.32
N LEU A 117 1.92 -3.86 8.42
CA LEU A 117 1.76 -2.44 8.74
C LEU A 117 2.09 -2.16 10.22
N ASN A 118 3.35 -1.82 10.50
CA ASN A 118 3.79 -1.41 11.83
C ASN A 118 3.69 0.12 11.97
N CYS A 119 2.63 0.59 12.63
CA CYS A 119 2.25 2.00 12.65
C CYS A 119 2.34 2.59 14.06
N ASP A 120 2.99 3.76 14.19
CA ASP A 120 2.96 4.59 15.39
C ASP A 120 2.46 5.98 15.01
N LEU A 121 1.35 6.42 15.60
CA LEU A 121 0.75 7.73 15.33
C LEU A 121 1.58 8.91 15.84
N ALA A 122 2.66 8.66 16.59
CA ALA A 122 3.65 9.67 16.94
C ALA A 122 4.71 9.88 15.84
N ASN A 123 4.76 9.02 14.82
CA ASN A 123 5.65 9.18 13.68
C ASN A 123 5.14 10.28 12.75
N ASP A 124 6.08 11.00 12.12
CA ASP A 124 5.77 11.82 10.96
C ASP A 124 5.39 10.94 9.76
N GLU A 125 4.59 11.46 8.84
CA GLU A 125 4.35 10.79 7.56
C GLU A 125 5.64 10.74 6.73
N GLU A 126 5.93 9.56 6.17
CA GLU A 126 7.05 9.34 5.26
C GLU A 126 6.55 8.96 3.88
N ILE A 127 7.30 9.39 2.87
CA ILE A 127 7.13 8.96 1.49
C ILE A 127 8.14 7.86 1.21
N VAL A 128 7.65 6.69 0.80
CA VAL A 128 8.47 5.58 0.32
C VAL A 128 8.21 5.39 -1.16
N ASP A 129 9.22 5.74 -1.97
CA ASP A 129 9.22 5.46 -3.41
C ASP A 129 9.75 4.05 -3.66
N ILE A 130 8.96 3.23 -4.34
CA ILE A 130 9.26 1.83 -4.64
C ILE A 130 9.54 1.71 -6.14
N TYR A 131 10.77 1.34 -6.48
CA TYR A 131 11.21 1.21 -7.86
C TYR A 131 11.11 -0.25 -8.31
N ASN A 132 10.27 -0.48 -9.32
CA ASN A 132 10.04 -1.79 -9.92
C ASN A 132 10.45 -1.79 -11.41
N SER A 133 11.47 -2.60 -11.74
CA SER A 133 11.96 -2.78 -13.11
C SER A 133 11.29 -3.91 -13.90
N ASP A 134 10.30 -4.61 -13.33
CA ASP A 134 9.64 -5.78 -13.97
C ASP A 134 8.63 -5.38 -15.07
N PHE A 135 8.83 -4.23 -15.71
CA PHE A 135 7.98 -3.75 -16.80
C PHE A 135 8.75 -3.68 -18.12
N PRO A 136 8.14 -4.09 -19.26
CA PRO A 136 8.82 -4.09 -20.56
C PRO A 136 9.39 -2.74 -21.02
N ASN A 137 8.84 -1.64 -20.50
CA ASN A 137 9.16 -0.28 -20.94
C ASN A 137 9.89 0.54 -19.87
N GLY A 138 10.58 -0.10 -18.92
CA GLY A 138 11.45 0.56 -17.94
C GLY A 138 10.96 0.44 -16.49
N VAL A 139 11.41 1.37 -15.65
CA VAL A 139 11.13 1.35 -14.21
C VAL A 139 9.82 2.08 -13.90
N VAL A 140 8.95 1.42 -13.15
CA VAL A 140 7.76 2.03 -12.55
C VAL A 140 8.10 2.43 -11.12
N ASN A 141 7.82 3.69 -10.76
CA ASN A 141 7.85 4.15 -9.38
C ASN A 141 6.44 4.10 -8.78
N TYR A 142 6.32 3.50 -7.60
CA TYR A 142 5.13 3.60 -6.75
C TYR A 142 5.46 4.44 -5.54
N THR A 143 4.68 5.50 -5.31
CA THR A 143 4.80 6.35 -4.13
C THR A 143 3.80 5.86 -3.09
N VAL A 144 4.30 5.52 -1.90
CA VAL A 144 3.51 5.19 -0.71
C VAL A 144 3.69 6.30 0.31
N VAL A 145 2.60 6.87 0.80
CA VAL A 145 2.60 7.80 1.94
C VAL A 145 2.10 7.06 3.17
N SER A 146 2.84 7.13 4.27
CA SER A 146 2.50 6.35 5.48
C SER A 146 3.19 6.85 6.75
N VAL A 147 2.49 6.77 7.88
CA VAL A 147 3.09 6.84 9.23
C VAL A 147 3.70 5.50 9.71
N CYS A 148 3.44 4.42 8.97
CA CYS A 148 3.96 3.09 9.26
C CYS A 148 5.39 2.94 8.70
N ARG A 149 6.10 1.89 9.14
CA ARG A 149 7.53 1.72 8.84
C ARG A 149 7.88 0.31 8.39
N TRP A 150 8.79 0.25 7.41
CA TRP A 150 9.40 -0.98 6.89
C TRP A 150 10.92 -0.80 6.73
N PRO A 151 11.70 -0.81 7.82
CA PRO A 151 13.11 -0.41 7.80
C PRO A 151 13.93 -1.09 6.70
N VAL A 152 13.78 -2.42 6.56
CA VAL A 152 14.51 -3.20 5.55
C VAL A 152 14.12 -2.79 4.12
N ARG A 153 12.82 -2.65 3.84
CA ARG A 153 12.31 -2.17 2.55
C ARG A 153 12.82 -0.77 2.24
N SER A 154 12.71 0.15 3.20
CA SER A 154 13.15 1.53 3.05
C SER A 154 14.65 1.62 2.73
N GLU A 155 15.49 0.76 3.30
CA GLU A 155 16.92 0.69 2.97
C GLU A 155 17.18 0.16 1.55
N ILE A 156 16.42 -0.84 1.09
CA ILE A 156 16.52 -1.36 -0.28
C ILE A 156 16.17 -0.27 -1.30
N GLU A 157 15.05 0.43 -1.10
CA GLU A 157 14.60 1.44 -2.05
C GLU A 157 15.52 2.66 -2.09
N LYS A 158 16.16 3.03 -0.96
CA LYS A 158 17.22 4.06 -0.95
C LYS A 158 18.42 3.69 -1.82
N LYS A 159 18.85 2.42 -1.78
CA LYS A 159 19.95 1.93 -2.62
C LYS A 159 19.56 1.95 -4.11
N LYS A 160 18.34 1.50 -4.44
CA LYS A 160 17.81 1.56 -5.81
C LYS A 160 17.74 2.98 -6.36
N ALA A 161 17.32 3.94 -5.54
CA ALA A 161 17.26 5.35 -5.92
C ALA A 161 18.65 5.91 -6.25
N ALA A 162 19.66 5.61 -5.42
CA ALA A 162 21.04 6.04 -5.65
C ALA A 162 21.62 5.49 -6.97
N ASP A 163 21.33 4.23 -7.28
CA ASP A 163 21.72 3.61 -8.55
C ASP A 163 21.07 4.28 -9.77
N ILE A 164 19.78 4.61 -9.68
CA ILE A 164 19.08 5.33 -10.76
C ILE A 164 19.67 6.73 -10.93
N GLU A 165 20.04 7.41 -9.84
CA GLU A 165 20.71 8.72 -9.90
C GLU A 165 22.09 8.62 -10.55
N GLU A 166 22.89 7.62 -10.18
CA GLU A 166 24.26 7.45 -10.68
C GLU A 166 24.31 6.96 -12.13
N PHE A 167 23.46 5.99 -12.49
CA PHE A 167 23.54 5.26 -13.75
C PHE A 167 22.37 5.50 -14.72
N GLY A 168 21.29 6.13 -14.25
CA GLY A 168 20.07 6.35 -15.04
C GLY A 168 19.16 5.12 -15.17
N GLU A 169 19.56 3.96 -14.63
CA GLU A 169 18.83 2.70 -14.73
C GLU A 169 19.12 1.76 -13.54
N LEU A 170 18.25 0.77 -13.33
CA LEU A 170 18.49 -0.32 -12.40
C LEU A 170 19.29 -1.43 -13.09
N GLN A 171 20.51 -1.70 -12.61
CA GLN A 171 21.42 -2.64 -13.28
C GLN A 171 21.24 -4.11 -12.89
N ASP A 172 21.00 -4.41 -11.60
CA ASP A 172 20.81 -5.77 -11.08
C ASP A 172 19.93 -5.71 -9.82
N LEU A 173 18.84 -6.47 -9.77
CA LEU A 173 17.96 -6.52 -8.60
C LEU A 173 18.48 -7.46 -7.49
N GLU A 174 19.24 -8.50 -7.84
CA GLU A 174 19.72 -9.49 -6.87
C GLU A 174 20.70 -8.88 -5.85
N LYS A 175 21.44 -7.83 -6.26
CA LYS A 175 22.38 -7.12 -5.37
C LYS A 175 21.73 -6.40 -4.19
N TYR A 176 20.42 -6.15 -4.23
CA TYR A 176 19.70 -5.54 -3.12
C TYR A 176 19.24 -6.57 -2.06
N GLY A 177 19.41 -7.86 -2.34
CA GLY A 177 18.98 -8.96 -1.48
C GLY A 177 17.49 -9.25 -1.56
N ASN A 178 17.11 -10.49 -1.22
CA ASN A 178 15.72 -10.90 -1.13
C ASN A 178 15.24 -10.86 0.32
N ILE A 179 14.41 -9.87 0.61
CA ILE A 179 13.54 -9.81 1.79
C ILE A 179 12.65 -11.06 1.98
N ASN A 180 12.22 -11.73 0.91
CA ASN A 180 11.47 -12.99 0.97
C ASN A 180 12.35 -14.23 1.25
N GLY A 181 13.64 -14.06 1.57
CA GLY A 181 14.53 -15.13 2.02
C GLY A 181 14.48 -15.42 3.53
N LEU A 182 13.59 -14.76 4.28
CA LEU A 182 13.49 -14.85 5.74
C LEU A 182 12.02 -14.86 6.23
N ILE A 183 11.15 -15.67 5.61
CA ILE A 183 9.89 -16.14 6.22
C ILE A 183 9.81 -17.66 6.10
#